data_AF-A0A1F4M267-F1
#
_entry.id   AF-A0A1F4M267-F1
#
_cell.length_a   1.000
_cell.length_b   1.000
_cell.length_c   1.000
_cell.angle_alpha   90.00
_cell.angle_beta   90.00
_cell.angle_gamma   90.00
#
_symmetry.space_group_name_H-M   'P 1'
#
loop_
_entity.id
_entity.type
_entity.pdbx_description
1 polymer ?
#
loop_
_entity_poly.entity_id
_entity_poly.type
_entity_poly.pdbx_seq_one_letter_code
_entity_poly.pdbx_strand_id
1 'polypeptide(L)'
;MLTELAGYMVLDALIGNTDRHHENWGLRLHSPVARQTRVLSVAPSFDHASSLGRELRDVRRSDLLANKQVEKYISKGCGGIFRDPQQAHGENPLRLAQDAAMAYPAYFRSALARVAAFEPQALNEILASLPIERTSEPAKLFAQAMVLSARTTLIDLLT
;
A
#
# COMPACT_ATOMS: atom_id res chain seq x y z
N MET A 1 14.23 9.08 -7.53
CA MET A 1 12.82 9.33 -7.91
C MET A 1 12.07 8.05 -8.21
N LEU A 2 12.53 7.21 -9.15
CA LEU A 2 11.84 5.96 -9.50
C LEU A 2 11.78 4.96 -8.34
N THR A 3 12.85 4.85 -7.53
CA THR A 3 12.88 4.03 -6.31
C THR A 3 11.83 4.49 -5.29
N GLU A 4 11.62 5.80 -5.14
CA GLU A 4 10.61 6.36 -4.24
C GLU A 4 9.19 6.08 -4.76
N LEU A 5 8.95 6.23 -6.06
CA LEU A 5 7.66 5.90 -6.69
C LEU A 5 7.35 4.39 -6.61
N ALA A 6 8.34 3.53 -6.83
CA ALA A 6 8.21 2.09 -6.58
C ALA A 6 7.88 1.81 -5.11
N GLY A 7 8.43 2.60 -4.19
CA GLY A 7 8.06 2.57 -2.78
C GLY A 7 6.58 2.87 -2.51
N TYR A 8 5.93 3.73 -3.30
CA TYR A 8 4.49 3.99 -3.16
C TYR A 8 3.68 2.81 -3.62
N MET A 9 4.05 2.17 -4.72
CA MET A 9 3.39 0.95 -5.20
C MET A 9 3.48 -0.18 -4.18
N VAL A 10 4.65 -0.36 -3.53
CA VAL A 10 4.82 -1.35 -2.46
C VAL A 10 3.96 -0.99 -1.24
N LEU A 11 3.89 0.29 -0.86
CA LEU A 11 3.03 0.73 0.24
C LEU A 11 1.54 0.49 -0.10
N ASP A 12 1.10 0.86 -1.29
CA ASP A 12 -0.28 0.68 -1.76
C ASP A 12 -0.68 -0.78 -1.78
N ALA A 13 0.22 -1.67 -2.22
CA ALA A 13 0.05 -3.11 -2.12
C ALA A 13 -0.09 -3.58 -0.67
N LEU A 14 0.78 -3.11 0.23
CA LEU A 14 0.81 -3.51 1.64
C LEU A 14 -0.47 -3.12 2.39
N ILE A 15 -1.02 -1.93 2.11
CA ILE A 15 -2.20 -1.40 2.81
C ILE A 15 -3.50 -1.52 2.01
N GLY A 16 -3.45 -2.15 0.83
CA GLY A 16 -4.60 -2.29 -0.06
C GLY A 16 -5.17 -0.96 -0.54
N ASN A 17 -4.33 0.03 -0.83
CA ASN A 17 -4.77 1.33 -1.33
C ASN A 17 -5.18 1.22 -2.80
N THR A 18 -6.46 1.44 -3.07
CA THR A 18 -7.03 1.31 -4.42
C THR A 18 -7.12 2.63 -5.17
N ASP A 19 -6.81 3.75 -4.53
CA ASP A 19 -7.13 5.09 -5.03
C ASP A 19 -5.88 5.90 -5.42
N ARG A 20 -4.84 5.22 -5.91
CA ARG A 20 -3.63 5.90 -6.41
C ARG A 20 -3.88 6.46 -7.82
N HIS A 21 -4.44 7.65 -7.90
CA HIS A 21 -4.57 8.43 -9.14
C HIS A 21 -3.57 9.59 -9.19
N HIS A 22 -3.56 10.33 -10.31
CA HIS A 22 -2.56 11.37 -10.61
C HIS A 22 -2.53 12.56 -9.63
N GLU A 23 -3.57 12.74 -8.80
CA GLU A 23 -3.60 13.79 -7.78
C GLU A 23 -3.09 13.31 -6.41
N ASN A 24 -3.00 11.98 -6.21
CA ASN A 24 -2.56 11.38 -4.95
C ASN A 24 -1.04 11.15 -4.90
N TRP A 25 -0.27 11.79 -5.77
CA TRP A 25 1.20 11.84 -5.68
C TRP A 25 1.69 13.12 -6.34
N GLY A 26 2.95 13.48 -6.11
CA GLY A 26 3.49 14.69 -6.69
C GLY A 26 5.00 14.77 -6.66
N LEU A 27 5.50 15.80 -7.32
CA LEU A 27 6.90 16.16 -7.34
C LEU A 27 7.07 17.51 -6.63
N ARG A 28 8.17 17.64 -5.89
CA ARG A 28 8.59 18.89 -5.27
C ARG A 28 9.71 19.49 -6.09
N LEU A 29 9.57 20.76 -6.41
CA LEU A 29 10.61 21.56 -7.06
C LEU A 29 11.25 22.47 -6.01
N HIS A 30 12.49 22.17 -5.67
CA HIS A 30 13.28 22.97 -4.72
C HIS A 30 14.25 23.84 -5.48
N SER A 31 14.34 25.12 -5.13
CA SER A 31 15.33 26.04 -5.69
C SER A 31 16.16 26.63 -4.57
N PRO A 32 17.24 25.96 -4.11
CA PRO A 32 18.09 26.51 -3.08
C PRO A 32 18.70 27.84 -3.54
N VAL A 33 18.47 28.90 -2.77
CA VAL A 33 18.94 30.27 -3.06
C VAL A 33 20.46 30.29 -3.34
N ALA A 34 21.21 29.45 -2.63
CA ALA A 34 22.67 29.37 -2.72
C ALA A 34 23.21 28.76 -4.03
N ARG A 35 22.40 28.03 -4.82
CA ARG A 35 22.93 27.24 -5.95
C ARG A 35 22.37 27.63 -7.33
N GLN A 36 21.36 28.50 -7.42
CA GLN A 36 20.64 28.81 -8.67
C GLN A 36 20.19 27.55 -9.48
N THR A 37 20.14 26.38 -8.84
CA THR A 37 19.78 25.10 -9.45
C THR A 37 18.41 24.69 -8.96
N ARG A 38 17.55 24.24 -9.87
CA ARG A 38 16.29 23.59 -9.51
C ARG A 38 16.54 22.10 -9.28
N VAL A 39 16.15 21.59 -8.13
CA VAL A 39 16.23 20.18 -7.74
C VAL A 39 14.82 19.61 -7.70
N LEU A 40 14.58 18.56 -8.48
CA LEU A 40 13.32 17.83 -8.50
C LEU A 40 13.40 16.62 -7.57
N SER A 41 12.41 16.45 -6.70
CA SER A 41 12.28 15.28 -5.83
C SER A 41 10.84 14.78 -5.81
N VAL A 42 10.59 13.55 -5.36
CA VAL A 42 9.23 13.07 -5.12
C VAL A 42 8.70 13.70 -3.82
N ALA A 43 7.43 14.11 -3.80
CA ALA A 43 6.76 14.56 -2.58
C ALA A 43 6.50 13.38 -1.65
N PRO A 44 6.56 13.50 -0.30
CA PRO A 44 6.17 12.41 0.59
C PRO A 44 4.82 11.79 0.20
N SER A 45 4.62 10.49 0.39
CA SER A 45 3.34 9.87 0.07
C SER A 45 2.22 10.47 0.92
N PHE A 46 1.06 10.74 0.32
CA PHE A 46 -0.11 11.29 1.01
C PHE A 46 -1.40 10.64 0.49
N ASP A 47 -2.51 11.01 1.13
CA ASP A 47 -3.88 10.57 0.84
C ASP A 47 -4.05 9.04 0.71
N HIS A 48 -3.88 8.37 1.84
CA HIS A 48 -4.02 6.90 1.94
C HIS A 48 -5.37 6.49 2.53
N ALA A 49 -6.37 7.39 2.56
CA ALA A 49 -7.63 7.14 3.24
C ALA A 49 -8.43 5.98 2.62
N SER A 50 -8.29 5.75 1.32
CA SER A 50 -8.91 4.63 0.56
C SER A 50 -8.13 3.30 0.70
N SER A 51 -7.73 2.97 1.93
CA SER A 51 -6.95 1.78 2.29
C SER A 51 -7.58 1.00 3.44
N LEU A 52 -6.99 -0.13 3.82
CA LEU A 52 -7.31 -0.89 5.05
C LEU A 52 -8.80 -1.32 5.17
N GLY A 53 -9.49 -1.50 4.04
CA GLY A 53 -10.90 -1.86 4.01
C GLY A 53 -11.83 -0.83 4.64
N ARG A 54 -11.57 0.47 4.40
CA ARG A 54 -12.35 1.58 4.98
C ARG A 54 -13.85 1.50 4.69
N GLU A 55 -14.24 0.90 3.57
CA GLU A 55 -15.63 0.79 3.10
C GLU A 55 -16.40 -0.33 3.79
N LEU A 56 -15.70 -1.27 4.45
CA LEU A 56 -16.33 -2.38 5.13
C LEU A 56 -17.00 -1.93 6.43
N ARG A 57 -18.16 -2.52 6.71
CA ARG A 57 -18.79 -2.47 8.03
C ARG A 57 -18.24 -3.59 8.90
N ASP A 58 -18.30 -3.43 10.22
CA ASP A 58 -17.74 -4.41 11.17
C ASP A 58 -18.33 -5.80 11.04
N VAL A 59 -19.64 -5.92 10.77
CA VAL A 59 -20.29 -7.21 10.50
C VAL A 59 -19.56 -7.93 9.34
N ARG A 60 -19.29 -7.19 8.25
CA ARG A 60 -18.60 -7.76 7.09
C ARG A 60 -17.14 -8.08 7.38
N ARG A 61 -16.45 -7.26 8.19
CA ARG A 61 -15.07 -7.53 8.63
C ARG A 61 -15.00 -8.83 9.42
N SER A 62 -15.88 -9.00 10.41
CA SER A 62 -15.99 -10.21 11.21
C SER A 62 -16.31 -11.43 10.35
N ASP A 63 -17.23 -11.32 9.39
CA ASP A 63 -17.54 -12.40 8.45
C ASP A 63 -16.32 -12.81 7.62
N LEU A 64 -15.58 -11.84 7.08
CA LEU A 64 -14.38 -12.11 6.27
C LEU A 64 -13.28 -12.77 7.11
N LEU A 65 -13.09 -12.33 8.35
CA LEU A 65 -12.14 -12.91 9.29
C LEU A 65 -12.52 -14.35 9.66
N ALA A 66 -13.77 -14.57 10.08
CA ALA A 66 -14.26 -15.89 10.50
C ALA A 66 -14.19 -16.93 9.37
N ASN A 67 -14.46 -16.50 8.13
CA ASN A 67 -14.43 -17.36 6.95
C ASN A 67 -13.07 -17.42 6.24
N LYS A 68 -12.01 -16.80 6.79
CA LYS A 68 -10.66 -16.73 6.19
C LYS A 68 -10.66 -16.19 4.76
N GLN A 69 -11.46 -15.15 4.50
CA GLN A 69 -11.67 -14.57 3.16
C GLN A 69 -10.91 -13.27 2.92
N VAL A 70 -9.95 -12.91 3.79
CA VAL A 70 -9.19 -11.66 3.67
C VAL A 70 -8.36 -11.62 2.38
N GLU A 71 -7.67 -12.70 2.01
CA GLU A 71 -6.93 -12.80 0.74
C GLU A 71 -7.83 -12.66 -0.50
N LYS A 72 -9.02 -13.26 -0.44
CA LYS A 72 -10.04 -13.13 -1.49
C LYS A 72 -10.53 -11.69 -1.60
N TYR A 73 -10.61 -10.97 -0.49
CA TYR A 73 -10.93 -9.55 -0.50
C TYR A 73 -9.80 -8.73 -1.14
N ILE A 74 -8.54 -8.94 -0.72
CA ILE A 74 -7.36 -8.24 -1.27
C ILE A 74 -7.28 -8.42 -2.78
N SER A 75 -7.37 -9.67 -3.27
CA SER A 75 -7.24 -10.02 -4.70
C SER A 75 -8.36 -9.45 -5.59
N LYS A 76 -9.46 -8.99 -5.01
CA LYS A 76 -10.58 -8.38 -5.75
C LYS A 76 -10.49 -6.86 -5.86
N GLY A 77 -9.59 -6.21 -5.11
CA GLY A 77 -9.41 -4.76 -5.19
C GLY A 77 -9.01 -4.34 -6.61
N CYS A 78 -9.57 -3.23 -7.10
CA CYS A 78 -9.21 -2.62 -8.37
C CYS A 78 -8.57 -1.27 -8.07
N GLY A 79 -7.33 -1.06 -8.54
CA GLY A 79 -6.56 0.15 -8.25
C GLY A 79 -6.83 1.30 -9.23
N GLY A 80 -6.16 2.44 -9.01
CA GLY A 80 -6.22 3.62 -9.88
C GLY A 80 -5.22 3.60 -11.04
N ILE A 81 -4.33 2.60 -11.12
CA ILE A 81 -3.29 2.50 -12.15
C ILE A 81 -3.64 1.39 -13.14
N PHE A 82 -3.68 1.74 -14.42
CA PHE A 82 -3.94 0.81 -15.53
C PHE A 82 -2.62 0.29 -16.09
N ARG A 83 -2.52 -1.02 -16.33
CA ARG A 83 -1.38 -1.63 -17.02
C ARG A 83 -1.56 -1.67 -18.52
N ASP A 84 -2.80 -1.87 -18.97
CA ASP A 84 -3.18 -1.86 -20.37
C ASP A 84 -4.38 -0.92 -20.54
N PRO A 85 -4.37 -0.01 -21.53
CA PRO A 85 -5.51 0.83 -21.88
C PRO A 85 -6.83 0.09 -22.11
N GLN A 86 -6.80 -1.21 -22.41
CA GLN A 86 -7.98 -2.05 -22.65
C GLN A 86 -8.62 -2.58 -21.36
N GLN A 87 -7.99 -2.42 -20.19
CA GLN A 87 -8.58 -2.88 -18.94
C GLN A 87 -9.82 -2.06 -18.57
N ALA A 88 -10.91 -2.73 -18.20
CA ALA A 88 -12.13 -2.07 -17.73
C ALA A 88 -11.94 -1.35 -16.38
N HIS A 89 -10.99 -1.82 -15.57
CA HIS A 89 -10.64 -1.28 -14.25
C HIS A 89 -9.12 -1.28 -14.08
N GLY A 90 -8.60 -0.39 -13.24
CA GLY A 90 -7.17 -0.40 -12.92
C GLY A 90 -6.75 -1.67 -12.17
N GLU A 91 -5.47 -1.99 -12.29
CA GLU A 91 -4.92 -3.24 -11.75
C GLU A 91 -4.99 -3.27 -10.22
N ASN A 92 -5.14 -4.48 -9.68
CA ASN A 92 -5.05 -4.69 -8.25
C ASN A 92 -3.69 -4.20 -7.70
N PRO A 93 -3.64 -3.40 -6.62
CA PRO A 93 -2.38 -2.82 -6.11
C PRO A 93 -1.30 -3.86 -5.80
N LEU A 94 -1.68 -5.00 -5.21
CA LEU A 94 -0.74 -6.08 -4.89
C LEU A 94 -0.19 -6.72 -6.16
N ARG A 95 -1.07 -7.07 -7.11
CA ARG A 95 -0.64 -7.63 -8.41
C ARG A 95 0.24 -6.65 -9.19
N LEU A 96 -0.15 -5.38 -9.22
CA LEU A 96 0.60 -4.31 -9.87
C LEU A 96 2.02 -4.20 -9.30
N ALA A 97 2.17 -4.24 -7.97
CA ALA A 97 3.48 -4.21 -7.33
C ALA A 97 4.30 -5.47 -7.62
N GLN A 98 3.68 -6.66 -7.63
CA GLN A 98 4.36 -7.92 -8.01
C GLN A 98 4.91 -7.83 -9.44
N ASP A 99 4.07 -7.48 -10.40
CA ASP A 99 4.44 -7.41 -11.81
C ASP A 99 5.52 -6.35 -12.07
N ALA A 100 5.40 -5.18 -11.44
CA ALA A 100 6.38 -4.12 -11.57
C ALA A 100 7.71 -4.46 -10.89
N ALA A 101 7.69 -5.16 -9.74
CA ALA A 101 8.89 -5.62 -9.05
C ALA A 101 9.62 -6.70 -9.84
N MET A 102 8.91 -7.61 -10.50
CA MET A 102 9.51 -8.61 -11.40
C MET A 102 10.15 -7.95 -12.63
N ALA A 103 9.48 -6.96 -13.22
CA ALA A 103 10.00 -6.25 -14.39
C ALA A 103 11.16 -5.31 -14.06
N TYR A 104 11.15 -4.65 -12.90
CA TYR A 104 12.10 -3.61 -12.51
C TYR A 104 12.67 -3.80 -11.09
N PRO A 105 13.30 -4.95 -10.78
CA PRO A 105 13.65 -5.32 -9.41
C PRO A 105 14.57 -4.33 -8.70
N ALA A 106 15.43 -3.62 -9.45
CA ALA A 106 16.35 -2.63 -8.90
C ALA A 106 15.63 -1.47 -8.17
N TYR A 107 14.46 -1.04 -8.65
CA TYR A 107 13.71 0.05 -8.02
C TYR A 107 12.92 -0.41 -6.80
N PHE A 108 12.49 -1.67 -6.76
CA PHE A 108 11.61 -2.21 -5.71
C PHE A 108 12.37 -2.79 -4.52
N ARG A 109 13.60 -3.29 -4.72
CA ARG A 109 14.40 -4.00 -3.71
C ARG A 109 14.46 -3.28 -2.35
N SER A 110 14.72 -1.97 -2.34
CA SER A 110 14.81 -1.21 -1.08
C SER A 110 13.48 -1.14 -0.34
N ALA A 111 12.37 -0.97 -1.05
CA ALA A 111 11.04 -0.90 -0.44
C ALA A 111 10.60 -2.27 0.10
N LEU A 112 10.80 -3.33 -0.69
CA LEU A 112 10.52 -4.71 -0.26
C LEU A 112 11.36 -5.10 0.95
N ALA A 113 12.65 -4.73 1.00
CA ALA A 113 13.50 -4.98 2.16
C ALA A 113 12.99 -4.28 3.43
N ARG A 114 12.41 -3.08 3.32
CA ARG A 114 11.75 -2.41 4.45
C ARG A 114 10.49 -3.15 4.90
N VAL A 115 9.71 -3.71 3.98
CA VAL A 115 8.55 -4.55 4.31
C VAL A 115 8.99 -5.84 5.01
N ALA A 116 10.09 -6.46 4.56
CA ALA A 116 10.67 -7.63 5.21
C ALA A 116 11.13 -7.33 6.65
N ALA A 117 11.75 -6.18 6.87
CA ALA A 117 12.18 -5.72 8.19
C ALA A 117 11.04 -5.16 9.07
N PHE A 118 9.84 -4.93 8.51
CA PHE A 118 8.69 -4.47 9.26
C PHE A 118 8.08 -5.62 10.06
N GLU A 119 8.23 -5.58 11.38
CA GLU A 119 7.79 -6.66 12.27
C GLU A 119 6.27 -6.64 12.50
N PRO A 120 5.60 -7.81 12.51
CA PRO A 120 4.18 -7.91 12.86
C PRO A 120 3.85 -7.28 14.22
N GLN A 121 4.78 -7.31 15.17
CA GLN A 121 4.59 -6.70 16.49
C GLN A 121 4.47 -5.17 16.42
N ALA A 122 5.23 -4.50 15.55
CA ALA A 122 5.13 -3.06 15.35
C ALA A 122 3.76 -2.67 14.77
N LEU A 123 3.20 -3.49 13.87
CA LEU A 123 1.83 -3.29 13.39
C LEU A 123 0.80 -3.39 14.52
N ASN A 124 0.97 -4.38 15.41
CA ASN A 124 0.08 -4.57 16.55
C ASN A 124 0.09 -3.36 17.47
N GLU A 125 1.27 -2.81 17.75
CA GLU A 125 1.45 -1.63 18.60
C GLU A 125 0.80 -0.38 17.97
N ILE A 126 0.98 -0.17 16.67
CA ILE A 126 0.32 0.90 15.93
C ILE A 126 -1.20 0.78 16.06
N LEU A 127 -1.77 -0.39 15.76
CA LEU A 127 -3.23 -0.60 15.83
C LEU A 127 -3.77 -0.52 17.27
N ALA A 128 -3.02 -1.02 18.25
CA ALA A 128 -3.38 -0.95 19.66
C ALA A 128 -3.45 0.50 20.17
N SER A 129 -2.54 1.37 19.70
CA SER A 129 -2.50 2.79 20.06
C SER A 129 -3.69 3.62 19.55
N LEU A 130 -4.48 3.10 18.60
CA LEU A 130 -5.60 3.83 18.04
C LEU A 130 -6.74 3.95 19.07
N PRO A 131 -7.29 5.17 19.30
CA PRO A 131 -8.39 5.40 20.24
C PRO A 131 -9.64 4.61 19.88
N ILE A 132 -10.33 4.08 20.90
CA ILE A 132 -11.53 3.25 20.72
C ILE A 132 -12.70 4.02 20.11
N GLU A 133 -12.72 5.34 20.27
CA GLU A 133 -13.71 6.25 19.68
C GLU A 133 -13.51 6.43 18.16
N ARG A 134 -12.34 6.03 17.64
CA ARG A 134 -11.94 6.23 16.24
C ARG A 134 -11.87 4.93 15.45
N THR A 135 -11.74 3.79 16.13
CA THR A 135 -11.68 2.48 15.47
C THR A 135 -12.23 1.38 16.38
N SER A 136 -12.97 0.46 15.78
CA SER A 136 -13.47 -0.73 16.46
C SER A 136 -12.44 -1.86 16.45
N GLU A 137 -12.66 -2.87 17.30
CA GLU A 137 -11.81 -4.05 17.34
C GLU A 137 -11.85 -4.87 16.03
N PRO A 138 -13.02 -5.13 15.39
CA PRO A 138 -13.06 -5.80 14.09
C PRO A 138 -12.30 -5.04 13.00
N ALA A 139 -12.28 -3.70 13.04
CA ALA A 139 -11.50 -2.89 12.12
C ALA A 139 -9.98 -3.10 12.31
N LYS A 140 -9.50 -3.10 13.56
CA LYS A 140 -8.09 -3.37 13.87
C LYS A 140 -7.67 -4.77 13.40
N LEU A 141 -8.46 -5.80 13.76
CA LEU A 141 -8.17 -7.20 13.39
C LEU A 141 -8.19 -7.41 11.86
N PHE A 142 -9.14 -6.78 11.17
CA PHE A 142 -9.21 -6.88 9.71
C PHE A 142 -8.01 -6.19 9.04
N ALA A 143 -7.67 -4.97 9.46
CA ALA A 143 -6.52 -4.24 8.93
C ALA A 143 -5.22 -5.02 9.16
N GLN A 144 -5.04 -5.59 10.36
CA GLN A 144 -3.91 -6.44 10.70
C GLN A 144 -3.81 -7.66 9.76
N ALA A 145 -4.89 -8.43 9.62
CA ALA A 145 -4.91 -9.61 8.76
C ALA A 145 -4.60 -9.26 7.31
N MET A 146 -5.11 -8.11 6.83
CA MET A 146 -4.90 -7.65 5.48
C MET A 146 -3.43 -7.29 5.21
N VAL A 147 -2.83 -6.47 6.09
CA VAL A 147 -1.43 -6.04 5.98
C VAL A 147 -0.49 -7.24 6.08
N LEU A 148 -0.73 -8.18 7.00
CA LEU A 148 0.11 -9.37 7.16
C LEU A 148 0.01 -10.30 5.94
N SER A 149 -1.19 -10.47 5.37
CA SER A 149 -1.38 -11.25 4.15
C SER A 149 -0.65 -10.64 2.94
N ALA A 150 -0.79 -9.33 2.74
CA ALA A 150 -0.06 -8.62 1.69
C ALA A 150 1.47 -8.65 1.92
N ARG A 151 1.91 -8.50 3.18
CA ARG A 151 3.33 -8.57 3.57
C ARG A 151 3.96 -9.90 3.17
N THR A 152 3.32 -11.04 3.43
CA THR A 152 3.83 -12.36 3.02
C THR A 152 4.08 -12.38 1.51
N THR A 153 3.07 -11.98 0.73
CA THR A 153 3.17 -11.94 -0.74
C THR A 153 4.30 -11.03 -1.24
N LEU A 154 4.52 -9.89 -0.58
CA LEU A 154 5.56 -8.93 -0.96
C LEU A 154 6.97 -9.42 -0.60
N ILE A 155 7.14 -10.13 0.52
CA ILE A 155 8.45 -10.66 0.94
C ILE A 155 8.91 -11.78 0.02
N ASP A 156 7.99 -12.59 -0.51
CA ASP A 156 8.29 -13.65 -1.48
C ASP A 156 8.88 -13.10 -2.80
N LEU A 157 8.79 -11.78 -3.05
CA LEU A 157 9.43 -11.14 -4.20
C LEU A 157 10.94 -10.87 -4.00
N LEU A 158 11.48 -11.06 -2.79
CA LEU A 158 12.90 -10.88 -2.49
C LEU A 158 13.74 -12.16 -2.68
N THR A 159 13.08 -13.32 -2.77
CA THR A 159 13.71 -14.62 -2.97
C THR A 159 13.97 -14.87 -4.45
#